data_AF-A0A9E3S6C7-F1
#
_entry.id   AF-A0A9E3S6C7-F1
#
_cell.length_a   1.000
_cell.length_b   1.000
_cell.length_c   1.000
_cell.angle_alpha   90.00
_cell.angle_beta   90.00
_cell.angle_gamma   90.00
#
_symmetry.space_group_name_H-M   'P 1'
#
loop_
_entity.id
_entity.type
_entity.pdbx_description
1 polymer ?
#
loop_
_entity_poly.entity_id
_entity_poly.type
_entity_poly.pdbx_seq_one_letter_code
_entity_poly.pdbx_strand_id
1 'polypeptide(L)'
;MAASSTSWRKGQSGNPAGKPRGVASKLRVLRELTTDDVLARVWNALLEKAAEGDVSACRVVLDRVLGPTATLDDVDGDDTADLFQSLIAKVKANGR
;
A
#
# COMPACT_ATOMS: atom_id res chain seq x y z
N MET A 1 -29.81 -11.95 40.54
CA MET A 1 -28.99 -11.02 39.71
C MET A 1 -27.53 -11.24 40.09
N ALA A 2 -26.81 -12.15 39.42
CA ALA A 2 -25.41 -12.47 39.75
C ALA A 2 -24.49 -11.89 38.67
N ALA A 3 -23.53 -11.07 39.10
CA ALA A 3 -22.61 -10.33 38.23
C ALA A 3 -21.50 -11.24 37.67
N SER A 4 -21.27 -11.19 36.35
CA SER A 4 -20.17 -11.91 35.69
C SER A 4 -18.87 -11.10 35.74
N SER A 5 -17.96 -11.43 36.65
CA SER A 5 -16.59 -10.91 36.64
C SER A 5 -15.64 -11.97 36.09
N THR A 6 -15.58 -12.13 34.77
CA THR A 6 -14.49 -12.89 34.13
C THR A 6 -13.23 -12.03 34.15
N SER A 7 -12.57 -11.98 35.31
CA SER A 7 -11.26 -11.38 35.47
C SER A 7 -10.23 -12.23 34.75
N TRP A 8 -9.63 -11.67 33.69
CA TRP A 8 -8.49 -12.31 33.01
C TRP A 8 -7.28 -12.34 33.94
N ARG A 9 -6.60 -13.48 34.03
CA ARG A 9 -5.38 -13.61 34.85
C ARG A 9 -4.28 -12.74 34.25
N LYS A 10 -3.61 -11.95 35.10
CA LYS A 10 -2.46 -11.14 34.70
C LYS A 10 -1.39 -12.05 34.07
N GLY A 11 -0.99 -11.76 32.83
CA GLY A 11 -0.06 -12.58 32.05
C GLY A 11 -0.71 -13.66 31.17
N GLN A 12 -2.04 -13.81 31.19
CA GLN A 12 -2.76 -14.73 30.31
C GLN A 12 -3.51 -13.94 29.22
N SER A 13 -3.29 -14.31 27.95
CA SER A 13 -4.06 -13.77 26.83
C SER A 13 -5.55 -13.98 27.07
N GLY A 14 -6.37 -12.98 26.76
CA GLY A 14 -7.82 -13.09 26.86
C GLY A 14 -8.44 -14.08 25.89
N ASN A 15 -7.67 -14.52 24.90
CA ASN A 15 -7.99 -15.63 24.02
C ASN A 15 -6.86 -16.69 24.08
N PRO A 16 -6.94 -17.65 25.01
CA PRO A 16 -5.93 -18.70 25.17
C PRO A 16 -5.82 -19.65 23.96
N ALA A 17 -6.92 -19.83 23.22
CA ALA A 17 -6.96 -20.68 22.03
C ALA A 17 -6.37 -20.00 20.78
N GLY A 18 -6.03 -18.71 20.88
CA GLY A 18 -5.54 -17.93 19.76
C GLY A 18 -6.60 -17.69 18.68
N LYS A 19 -6.16 -17.16 17.53
CA LYS A 19 -7.06 -16.96 16.39
C LYS A 19 -7.59 -18.34 15.91
N PRO A 20 -8.91 -18.51 15.72
CA PRO A 20 -9.46 -19.79 15.26
C PRO A 20 -8.81 -20.26 13.96
N ARG A 21 -8.46 -21.55 13.92
CA ARG A 21 -7.82 -22.16 12.74
C ARG A 21 -8.79 -22.13 11.55
N GLY A 22 -8.28 -21.79 10.37
CA GLY A 22 -9.08 -21.71 9.13
C GLY A 22 -9.75 -20.35 8.88
N VAL A 23 -9.74 -19.41 9.83
CA VAL A 23 -10.29 -18.07 9.61
C VAL A 23 -9.28 -17.19 8.87
N ALA A 24 -9.53 -16.95 7.59
CA ALA A 24 -8.76 -16.00 6.80
C ALA A 24 -8.79 -14.61 7.45
N SER A 25 -7.65 -13.92 7.48
CA SER A 25 -7.65 -12.49 7.82
C SER A 25 -8.34 -11.71 6.70
N LYS A 26 -8.96 -10.57 7.03
CA LYS A 26 -9.53 -9.67 6.01
C LYS A 26 -8.50 -9.33 4.93
N LEU A 27 -7.24 -9.14 5.31
CA LEU A 27 -6.12 -8.90 4.39
C LEU A 27 -5.87 -10.08 3.44
N ARG A 28 -5.99 -11.32 3.93
CA ARG A 28 -5.84 -12.51 3.08
C ARG A 28 -6.97 -12.58 2.05
N VAL A 29 -8.21 -12.37 2.49
CA VAL A 29 -9.37 -12.33 1.60
C VAL A 29 -9.21 -11.22 0.55
N LEU A 30 -8.79 -10.03 0.95
CA LEU A 30 -8.55 -8.93 0.01
C LEU A 30 -7.46 -9.27 -1.00
N ARG A 31 -6.35 -9.88 -0.59
CA ARG A 31 -5.30 -10.33 -1.51
C ARG A 31 -5.80 -11.37 -2.50
N GLU A 32 -6.62 -12.32 -2.05
CA GLU A 32 -7.23 -13.34 -2.92
C GLU A 32 -8.18 -12.72 -3.96
N LEU A 33 -8.89 -11.65 -3.60
CA LEU A 33 -9.78 -10.92 -4.50
C LEU A 33 -9.03 -9.93 -5.42
N THR A 34 -7.79 -9.60 -5.10
CA THR A 34 -6.97 -8.64 -5.84
C THR A 34 -6.24 -9.38 -6.96
N THR A 35 -6.92 -9.54 -8.10
CA THR A 35 -6.33 -10.07 -9.33
C THR A 35 -5.52 -8.99 -10.06
N ASP A 36 -4.68 -9.39 -11.02
CA ASP A 36 -3.90 -8.46 -11.84
C ASP A 36 -4.80 -7.47 -12.60
N ASP A 37 -5.97 -7.90 -13.06
CA ASP A 37 -6.96 -7.01 -13.69
C ASP A 37 -7.51 -5.96 -12.72
N VAL A 38 -7.78 -6.35 -11.47
CA VAL A 38 -8.24 -5.43 -10.43
C VAL A 38 -7.14 -4.41 -10.12
N LEU A 39 -5.89 -4.87 -10.02
CA LEU A 39 -4.73 -4.00 -9.81
C LEU A 39 -4.55 -3.00 -10.95
N ALA A 40 -4.63 -3.46 -12.20
CA ALA A 40 -4.51 -2.59 -13.38
C ALA A 40 -5.61 -1.52 -13.40
N ARG A 41 -6.85 -1.87 -13.07
CA ARG A 41 -7.97 -0.92 -12.98
C ARG A 41 -7.76 0.12 -11.88
N VAL A 42 -7.32 -0.31 -10.70
CA VAL A 42 -7.01 0.60 -9.59
C VAL A 42 -5.85 1.54 -9.96
N TRP A 43 -4.82 1.01 -10.60
CA TRP A 43 -3.67 1.79 -11.05
C TRP A 43 -4.07 2.88 -12.05
N ASN A 44 -4.87 2.55 -13.06
CA ASN A 44 -5.34 3.52 -14.05
C ASN A 44 -6.20 4.62 -13.41
N ALA A 45 -7.12 4.27 -12.51
CA ALA A 45 -7.93 5.26 -11.79
C ALA A 45 -7.07 6.18 -10.91
N LEU A 46 -5.99 5.65 -10.33
CA LEU A 46 -5.06 6.44 -9.53
C LEU A 46 -4.25 7.41 -10.40
N LEU A 47 -3.81 6.98 -11.59
CA LEU A 47 -3.14 7.85 -12.56
C LEU A 47 -4.05 8.97 -13.06
N GLU A 48 -5.32 8.68 -13.32
CA GLU A 48 -6.32 9.69 -13.71
C GLU A 48 -6.50 10.73 -12.60
N LYS A 49 -6.68 10.29 -11.35
CA LYS A 49 -6.79 11.20 -10.20
C LYS A 49 -5.53 12.04 -9.99
N ALA A 50 -4.36 11.44 -10.17
CA ALA A 50 -3.10 12.18 -10.11
C ALA A 50 -3.01 13.23 -11.23
N ALA A 51 -3.45 12.91 -12.45
CA ALA A 51 -3.49 13.84 -13.57
C ALA A 51 -4.48 15.01 -13.35
N GLU A 52 -5.57 14.77 -12.61
CA GLU A 52 -6.50 15.82 -12.17
C GLU A 52 -5.93 16.73 -11.05
N GLY A 53 -4.75 16.39 -10.51
CA GLY A 53 -4.09 17.16 -9.46
C GLY A 53 -4.35 16.69 -8.03
N ASP A 54 -4.90 15.47 -7.83
CA ASP A 54 -5.00 14.88 -6.50
C ASP A 54 -3.61 14.53 -5.97
N VAL A 55 -3.13 15.35 -5.03
CA VAL A 55 -1.80 15.22 -4.40
C VAL A 55 -1.64 13.88 -3.68
N SER A 56 -2.71 13.32 -3.13
CA SER A 56 -2.66 12.01 -2.45
C SER A 56 -2.48 10.89 -3.46
N ALA A 57 -3.16 10.96 -4.61
CA ALA A 57 -2.95 10.00 -5.70
C ALA A 57 -1.53 10.10 -6.27
N CYS A 58 -1.02 11.33 -6.48
CA CYS A 58 0.37 11.57 -6.88
C CYS A 58 1.35 10.91 -5.91
N ARG A 59 1.17 11.12 -4.60
CA ARG A 59 2.02 10.52 -3.55
C ARG A 59 2.06 9.00 -3.67
N VAL A 60 0.90 8.34 -3.80
CA VAL A 60 0.83 6.88 -3.90
C VAL A 60 1.50 6.36 -5.17
N VAL A 61 1.30 7.02 -6.32
CA VAL A 61 1.95 6.66 -7.60
C VAL A 61 3.46 6.79 -7.47
N LEU A 62 3.95 7.91 -6.94
CA LEU A 62 5.38 8.19 -6.78
C LEU A 62 6.04 7.19 -5.82
N ASP A 63 5.44 6.97 -4.64
CA ASP A 63 5.95 6.02 -3.65
C ASP A 63 6.03 4.60 -4.23
N ARG A 64 5.10 4.23 -5.12
CA ARG A 64 5.08 2.91 -5.77
C ARG A 64 6.12 2.75 -6.88
N VAL A 65 6.43 3.83 -7.61
CA VAL A 65 7.38 3.83 -8.74
C VAL A 65 8.82 4.00 -8.27
N LEU A 66 9.06 4.94 -7.35
CA LEU A 66 10.39 5.28 -6.85
C LEU A 66 10.81 4.35 -5.70
N GLY A 67 9.85 3.78 -4.98
CA GLY A 67 10.10 2.99 -3.78
C GLY A 67 10.39 3.87 -2.54
N PRO A 68 10.36 3.26 -1.35
CA PRO A 68 10.45 3.98 -0.07
C PRO A 68 11.85 4.53 0.26
N THR A 69 12.88 4.11 -0.47
CA THR A 69 14.29 4.47 -0.24
C THR A 69 14.88 5.30 -1.36
N ALA A 70 14.07 5.88 -2.25
CA ALA A 70 14.59 6.78 -3.27
C ALA A 70 15.19 8.02 -2.57
N THR A 71 16.51 8.07 -2.55
CA THR A 71 17.25 9.28 -2.22
C THR A 71 17.29 10.17 -3.47
N LEU A 72 17.28 11.50 -3.28
CA LEU A 72 17.37 12.44 -4.40
C LEU A 72 18.66 12.23 -5.22
N ASP A 73 19.66 11.60 -4.61
CA ASP A 73 20.93 11.22 -5.22
C ASP A 73 20.82 10.05 -6.24
N ASP A 74 19.68 9.34 -6.31
CA ASP A 74 19.44 8.23 -7.26
C ASP A 74 18.95 8.72 -8.64
N VAL A 75 19.05 10.02 -8.90
CA VAL A 75 18.63 10.66 -10.15
C VAL A 75 19.79 11.46 -10.72
N ASP A 76 20.39 10.95 -11.80
CA ASP A 76 21.41 11.68 -12.56
C ASP A 76 20.77 12.88 -13.30
N GLY A 77 21.16 14.11 -12.95
CA GLY A 77 20.75 15.34 -13.65
C GLY A 77 20.82 16.59 -12.76
N ASP A 78 21.64 17.58 -13.13
CA ASP A 78 21.84 18.85 -12.39
C ASP A 78 20.63 19.82 -12.57
N ASP A 79 19.76 19.54 -13.56
CA ASP A 79 18.59 20.34 -13.89
C ASP A 79 17.26 19.66 -13.48
N THR A 80 16.36 20.45 -12.90
CA THR A 80 15.02 20.01 -12.46
C THR A 80 14.16 19.45 -13.61
N ALA A 81 14.45 19.85 -14.85
CA ALA A 81 13.81 19.31 -16.05
C ALA A 81 14.24 17.87 -16.37
N ASP A 82 15.52 17.54 -16.17
CA ASP A 82 16.08 16.20 -16.40
C ASP A 82 15.60 15.22 -15.34
N LEU A 83 15.44 15.70 -14.10
CA LEU A 83 14.82 14.93 -13.02
C LEU A 83 13.40 14.51 -13.40
N PHE A 84 12.61 15.44 -13.96
CA PHE A 84 11.22 15.17 -14.36
C PHE A 84 11.15 14.19 -15.53
N GLN A 85 12.06 14.29 -16.50
CA GLN A 85 12.15 13.36 -17.62
C GLN A 85 12.57 11.94 -17.18
N SER A 86 13.55 11.85 -16.28
CA SER A 86 13.99 10.59 -15.67
C SER A 86 12.85 9.92 -14.88
N LEU A 87 12.07 10.71 -14.15
CA LEU A 87 10.90 10.24 -13.42
C LEU A 87 9.84 9.68 -14.37
N ILE A 88 9.51 10.41 -15.45
CA ILE A 88 8.58 9.96 -16.48
C ILE A 88 9.07 8.66 -17.14
N ALA A 89 10.38 8.54 -17.39
CA ALA A 89 10.98 7.32 -17.93
C ALA A 89 10.85 6.13 -16.98
N LYS A 90 11.11 6.32 -15.67
CA LYS A 90 10.95 5.27 -14.63
C LYS A 90 9.48 4.85 -14.47
N VAL A 91 8.53 5.80 -14.51
CA VAL A 91 7.08 5.50 -14.50
C VAL A 91 6.71 4.64 -15.72
N LYS A 92 7.19 4.99 -16.92
CA LYS A 92 6.94 4.22 -18.15
C LYS A 92 7.58 2.84 -18.14
N ALA A 93 8.74 2.68 -17.50
CA ALA A 93 9.44 1.40 -17.40
C ALA A 93 8.77 0.41 -16.43
N ASN A 94 8.22 0.91 -15.31
CA ASN A 94 7.54 0.09 -14.29
C ASN A 94 6.06 -0.18 -14.58
N GLY A 95 5.45 0.49 -15.57
CA GLY A 95 4.07 0.25 -16.00
C GLY A 95 3.89 -0.94 -16.95
N ARG A 96 4.83 -1.89 -16.97
CA ARG A 96 4.78 -3.13 -17.75
C ARG A 96 4.44 -4.32 -16.88
#